data_AF-A0A2E5SW04-F1
#
_entry.id   AF-A0A2E5SW04-F1
#
_cell.length_a   1.000
_cell.length_b   1.000
_cell.length_c   1.000
_cell.angle_alpha   90.00
_cell.angle_beta   90.00
_cell.angle_gamma   90.00
#
_symmetry.space_group_name_H-M   'P 1'
#
loop_
_entity.id
_entity.type
_entity.pdbx_description
1 polymer ?
#
loop_
_entity_poly.entity_id
_entity_poly.type
_entity_poly.pdbx_seq_one_letter_code
_entity_poly.pdbx_strand_id
1 'polypeptide(L)' 'MITLNPLNEPSQSPSTGIASLEEVAFRTRKLPEEFRPGKDGNIPDSYKNYLTPLIGQETENIFTVS' A
#
# COMPACT_ATOMS: atom_id res chain seq x y z
N MET A 1 4.56 -18.22 -7.88
CA MET A 1 3.69 -17.56 -6.88
C MET A 1 2.84 -16.54 -7.61
N ILE A 2 1.51 -16.56 -7.38
CA ILE A 2 0.61 -15.54 -7.94
C ILE A 2 0.83 -14.24 -7.15
N THR A 3 0.96 -13.10 -7.84
CA THR A 3 1.12 -11.78 -7.23
C THR A 3 -0.02 -10.86 -7.64
N LEU A 4 -0.27 -9.83 -6.84
CA LEU A 4 -1.12 -8.70 -7.24
C LEU A 4 -0.22 -7.60 -7.81
N ASN A 5 -0.54 -7.15 -9.03
CA ASN A 5 0.18 -6.02 -9.61
C ASN A 5 -0.22 -4.72 -8.90
N PRO A 6 0.68 -3.72 -8.82
CA PRO A 6 0.35 -2.43 -8.21
C PRO A 6 -0.87 -1.77 -8.88
N LEU A 7 -1.74 -1.19 -8.05
CA LEU A 7 -2.81 -0.31 -8.51
C LEU A 7 -2.27 1.12 -8.46
N ASN A 8 -2.28 1.80 -9.60
CA ASN A 8 -1.83 3.19 -9.69
C ASN A 8 -3.00 4.17 -9.55
N GLU A 9 -4.22 3.73 -9.86
CA GLU A 9 -5.43 4.55 -9.79
C GLU A 9 -6.59 3.79 -9.13
N PRO A 10 -7.50 4.47 -8.41
CA PRO A 10 -8.64 3.83 -7.74
C PRO A 10 -9.63 3.14 -8.68
N SER A 11 -9.73 3.59 -9.93
CA SER A 11 -10.59 3.01 -10.97
C SER A 11 -9.97 1.79 -11.66
N GLN A 12 -8.69 1.49 -11.39
CA GLN A 12 -7.99 0.39 -12.02
C GLN A 12 -8.48 -0.95 -11.48
N SER A 13 -8.86 -1.85 -12.38
CA SER A 13 -9.21 -3.22 -12.00
C SER A 13 -7.96 -3.98 -11.53
N PRO A 14 -8.05 -4.77 -10.45
CA PRO A 14 -6.97 -5.66 -10.02
C PRO A 14 -6.52 -6.58 -11.15
N SER A 15 -5.21 -6.71 -11.30
CA SER A 15 -4.61 -7.70 -12.20
C SER A 15 -3.58 -8.54 -11.46
N THR A 16 -3.42 -9.77 -11.93
CA THR A 16 -2.48 -10.73 -11.36
C THR A 16 -1.20 -10.77 -12.18
N GLY A 17 -0.11 -11.07 -11.49
CA GLY A 17 1.19 -11.36 -12.08
C GLY A 17 1.70 -12.71 -11.59
N ILE A 18 2.84 -13.13 -12.12
CA ILE A 18 3.53 -14.35 -11.71
C ILE A 18 4.97 -13.97 -11.35
N ALA A 19 5.40 -14.40 -10.16
CA ALA A 19 6.80 -14.36 -9.74
C ALA A 19 7.28 -15.79 -9.45
N SER A 20 8.55 -16.07 -9.71
CA SER A 20 9.19 -17.32 -9.30
C SER A 20 9.26 -17.43 -7.78
N LEU A 21 9.37 -18.67 -7.26
CA LEU A 21 9.52 -18.87 -5.82
C LEU A 21 10.87 -18.35 -5.31
N GLU A 22 11.92 -18.42 -6.13
CA GLU A 22 13.24 -17.88 -5.80
C GLU A 22 13.20 -16.36 -5.61
N GLU A 23 12.47 -15.63 -6.46
CA GLU A 23 12.35 -14.17 -6.36
C GLU A 23 11.65 -13.69 -5.07
N VAL A 24 10.76 -14.50 -4.51
CA VAL A 24 9.97 -14.15 -3.31
C VAL A 24 10.46 -14.86 -2.05
N ALA A 25 11.25 -15.92 -2.19
CA ALA A 25 11.86 -16.62 -1.08
C ALA A 25 12.71 -15.64 -0.27
N PHE A 26 12.50 -15.63 1.05
CA PHE A 26 13.18 -14.73 1.99
C PHE A 26 12.95 -13.23 1.78
N ARG A 27 12.06 -12.81 0.87
CA ARG A 27 11.65 -11.41 0.75
C ARG A 27 10.50 -11.10 1.69
N THR A 28 10.79 -10.32 2.74
CA THR A 28 9.76 -9.71 3.59
C THR A 28 9.53 -8.27 3.15
N ARG A 29 8.29 -7.90 2.81
CA ARG A 29 7.94 -6.50 2.58
C ARG A 29 8.02 -5.75 3.91
N LYS A 30 8.90 -4.74 3.98
CA LYS A 30 8.99 -3.81 5.11
C LYS A 30 8.19 -2.55 4.77
N LEU A 31 7.66 -1.89 5.80
CA LEU A 31 7.06 -0.57 5.62
C LEU A 31 8.17 0.42 5.17
N PRO A 32 8.01 1.06 4.00
CA PRO A 32 8.93 2.11 3.55
C PRO A 32 9.03 3.26 4.56
N GLU A 33 10.16 3.93 4.62
CA GLU A 33 10.39 4.99 5.61
C GLU A 33 9.48 6.20 5.35
N GLU A 34 9.24 6.49 4.08
CA GLU A 34 8.35 7.54 3.60
C GLU A 34 6.88 7.30 3.95
N PHE A 35 6.52 6.08 4.39
CA PHE A 35 5.16 5.76 4.86
C PHE A 35 5.02 5.83 6.37
N ARG A 36 6.12 6.01 7.12
CA ARG A 36 6.07 6.10 8.58
C ARG A 36 5.42 7.41 9.01
N PRO A 37 4.60 7.40 10.08
CA PRO A 37 4.03 8.63 10.64
C PRO A 37 5.10 9.66 11.00
N GLY A 38 4.76 10.93 10.81
CA GLY A 38 5.57 12.05 11.29
C GLY A 38 5.65 12.09 12.81
N LYS A 39 6.46 13.01 13.34
CA LYS A 39 6.57 13.24 14.80
C LYS A 39 5.26 13.73 15.42
N ASP A 40 4.39 14.30 14.59
CA ASP A 40 3.03 14.75 14.90
C ASP A 40 2.01 13.59 14.88
N GLY A 41 2.43 12.37 14.57
CA GLY A 41 1.55 11.20 14.45
C GLY A 41 0.78 11.15 13.13
N ASN A 42 0.97 12.13 12.24
CA ASN A 42 0.25 12.19 10.98
C ASN A 42 0.79 11.18 9.98
N ILE A 43 -0.12 10.49 9.30
CA ILE A 43 0.21 9.56 8.23
C ILE A 43 0.57 10.35 6.96
N PRO A 44 1.72 10.08 6.31
CA PRO A 44 2.12 10.76 5.09
C PRO A 44 1.16 10.53 3.93
N ASP A 45 1.01 11.54 3.06
CA ASP A 45 0.15 11.43 1.87
C ASP A 45 0.62 10.35 0.89
N SER A 46 1.93 10.06 0.85
CA SER A 46 2.49 8.92 0.11
C SER A 46 1.87 7.60 0.54
N TYR A 47 1.65 7.39 1.85
CA TYR A 47 1.03 6.17 2.36
C TYR A 47 -0.47 6.15 2.11
N LYS A 48 -1.15 7.31 2.27
CA LYS A 48 -2.57 7.45 1.93
C LYS A 48 -2.79 7.09 0.46
N ASN A 49 -2.02 7.68 -0.46
CA ASN A 49 -2.12 7.43 -1.90
C ASN A 49 -1.86 5.97 -2.27
N TYR A 50 -0.93 5.30 -1.58
CA TYR A 50 -0.69 3.87 -1.75
C TYR A 50 -1.90 3.01 -1.33
N LEU A 51 -2.57 3.40 -0.24
CA LEU A 51 -3.69 2.65 0.32
C LEU A 51 -5.03 2.95 -0.37
N THR A 52 -5.29 4.18 -0.79
CA THR A 52 -6.56 4.60 -1.41
C THR A 52 -7.10 3.64 -2.47
N PRO A 53 -6.32 3.18 -3.47
CA PRO A 53 -6.84 2.23 -4.46
C PRO A 53 -7.07 0.82 -3.91
N LEU A 54 -6.50 0.48 -2.74
CA LEU A 54 -6.64 -0.84 -2.11
C LEU A 54 -7.84 -0.93 -1.15
N ILE A 55 -8.14 0.16 -0.43
CA ILE A 55 -9.15 0.19 0.64
C ILE A 55 -10.32 1.14 0.37
N GLY A 56 -10.24 1.97 -0.68
CA GLY A 56 -11.29 2.90 -1.09
C GLY A 56 -11.28 4.25 -0.34
N GLN A 57 -12.15 5.16 -0.78
CA GLN A 57 -12.25 6.55 -0.28
C GLN A 57 -12.86 6.71 1.12
N GLU A 58 -13.57 5.71 1.66
CA GLU A 58 -14.24 5.83 2.98
C GLU A 58 -13.28 5.86 4.19
N THR A 59 -11.99 6.08 3.94
CA THR A 59 -10.92 5.93 4.92
C THR A 59 -10.36 7.25 5.45
N GLU A 60 -10.90 8.41 5.04
CA GLU A 60 -10.52 9.71 5.63
C GLU A 60 -10.64 9.72 7.17
N ASN A 61 -11.59 8.95 7.73
CA ASN A 61 -11.76 8.75 9.19
C ASN A 61 -10.79 7.75 9.83
N ILE A 62 -10.04 6.96 9.05
CA ILE A 62 -9.06 5.98 9.56
C ILE A 62 -7.69 6.66 9.78
N PHE A 63 -7.41 7.75 9.07
CA PHE A 63 -6.14 8.48 9.14
C PHE A 63 -6.14 9.63 10.15
N THR A 64 -7.26 9.90 10.80
CA THR A 64 -7.42 10.90 11.86
C THR A 64 -7.57 10.23 13.22
N VAL A 65 -6.45 10.07 13.94
CA VAL A 65 -6.48 9.84 15.39
C VAL A 65 -6.63 11.21 16.06
N SER A 66 -7.83 11.50 16.58
CA SER A 66 -8.09 12.62 17.50
C SER A 66 -7.73 12.22 18.93
#